data_AF-A0A369JUV4-F1
#
_entry.id   AF-A0A369JUV4-F1
#
_cell.length_a   1.000
_cell.length_b   1.000
_cell.length_c   1.000
_cell.angle_alpha   90.00
_cell.angle_beta   90.00
_cell.angle_gamma   90.00
#
_symmetry.space_group_name_H-M   'P 1'
#
loop_
_entity.id
_entity.type
_entity.pdbx_description
1 polymer ?
#
loop_
_entity_poly.entity_id
_entity_poly.type
_entity_poly.pdbx_seq_one_letter_code
_entity_poly.pdbx_strand_id
1 'polypeptide(L)'
;MQQNIHVIPRPPPQVGHSGSEQLRPVAFGRRAASIRYPSETPRLHLPVPLGRRGPSLYPIGEPNRPQQNSFDTFRPRIPRPATWSQSSYIKQNPSGNPSPIQRIPVEILGEIFTSFLQEPQAGPYFDAFSPSLKSIKYSKTNPIILGHICREWRAISISMPNLWSSIAIHIPRASWLSLIQLWLDRAANCPLALTLSQSENPVFAELEATNQILSLFLTRAHLWRHIEFEFSHGPPETALLNLPDTPLLESVHVNVGNWDPDSIDKFWCHIHSLPTLRKVDWDCLSRSRGLPVHAPWEQLTCINMPLMCGPAELEQLLRTLQQCQELVELTCDITTLEPPISELSITLPKLRRLKIIFNGELDPSSFMKHLTLPCLASFDIHQVFWSSAFRIRWLSDLLVRSACQLDKLSLIDLRLEEDEFLDFLSSPEAQHVVELRIRGRTFTDRAAEFFTLKKDGKAPFLPNLRF
;
A
#
# COMPACT_ATOMS: atom_id res chain seq x y z
N MET A 1 15.59 -21.67 39.83
CA MET A 1 14.35 -22.39 39.49
C MET A 1 14.34 -22.64 37.99
N GLN A 2 14.06 -23.88 37.62
CA GLN A 2 14.54 -24.58 36.41
C GLN A 2 14.03 -24.02 35.07
N GLN A 3 14.95 -23.99 34.11
CA GLN A 3 14.70 -23.94 32.67
C GLN A 3 14.30 -25.34 32.18
N ASN A 4 13.34 -25.45 31.25
CA ASN A 4 13.06 -26.67 30.49
C ASN A 4 13.13 -26.37 28.99
N ILE A 5 14.18 -26.89 28.35
CA ILE A 5 14.36 -26.97 26.90
C ILE A 5 14.08 -28.42 26.49
N HIS A 6 13.17 -28.63 25.54
CA HIS A 6 12.93 -29.93 24.93
C HIS A 6 13.75 -30.06 23.64
N VAL A 7 14.68 -31.03 23.63
CA VAL A 7 15.46 -31.48 22.46
C VAL A 7 14.86 -32.80 21.98
N ILE A 8 14.60 -32.92 20.67
CA ILE A 8 14.16 -34.17 20.00
C ILE A 8 15.37 -34.76 19.25
N PRO A 9 15.72 -36.05 19.43
CA PRO A 9 16.92 -36.63 18.82
C PRO A 9 16.69 -37.17 17.39
N ARG A 10 17.72 -37.03 16.54
CA ARG A 10 17.83 -37.65 15.20
C ARG A 10 18.31 -39.12 15.29
N PRO A 11 17.92 -40.00 14.36
CA PRO A 11 18.45 -41.37 14.29
C PRO A 11 19.83 -41.45 13.58
N PRO A 12 20.61 -42.52 13.82
CA PRO A 12 22.01 -42.65 13.41
C PRO A 12 22.23 -43.20 11.98
N PRO A 13 23.44 -43.06 11.41
CA PRO A 13 23.76 -43.47 10.03
C PRO A 13 24.19 -44.94 9.94
N GLN A 14 23.94 -45.58 8.80
CA GLN A 14 24.56 -46.86 8.44
C GLN A 14 25.52 -46.68 7.27
N VAL A 15 26.70 -47.29 7.41
CA VAL A 15 27.78 -47.40 6.42
C VAL A 15 27.76 -48.83 5.87
N GLY A 16 27.95 -48.98 4.55
CA GLY A 16 28.16 -50.29 3.91
C GLY A 16 28.55 -50.15 2.43
N HIS A 17 29.71 -50.70 2.07
CA HIS A 17 30.53 -50.46 0.88
C HIS A 17 30.06 -51.06 -0.48
N SER A 18 30.61 -50.45 -1.55
CA SER A 18 31.25 -51.06 -2.76
C SER A 18 30.39 -51.60 -3.91
N GLY A 19 30.63 -51.06 -5.12
CA GLY A 19 30.43 -51.77 -6.39
C GLY A 19 30.16 -50.85 -7.59
N SER A 20 31.16 -50.72 -8.46
CA SER A 20 31.21 -49.97 -9.73
C SER A 20 30.33 -50.52 -10.86
N GLU A 21 29.76 -49.65 -11.71
CA GLU A 21 29.96 -49.58 -13.18
C GLU A 21 28.85 -48.80 -13.93
N GLN A 22 29.23 -48.31 -15.10
CA GLN A 22 28.63 -47.27 -15.95
C GLN A 22 27.34 -47.68 -16.70
N LEU A 23 26.54 -46.68 -17.12
CA LEU A 23 26.02 -46.42 -18.49
C LEU A 23 24.56 -45.90 -18.53
N ARG A 24 24.41 -44.61 -18.90
CA ARG A 24 23.50 -43.97 -19.90
C ARG A 24 21.99 -44.33 -20.04
N PRO A 25 21.18 -43.44 -20.68
CA PRO A 25 19.85 -43.05 -20.21
C PRO A 25 18.71 -43.76 -20.95
N VAL A 26 17.52 -43.80 -20.34
CA VAL A 26 16.29 -44.23 -21.03
C VAL A 26 15.13 -43.28 -20.72
N ALA A 27 14.51 -42.82 -21.80
CA ALA A 27 13.32 -42.01 -21.89
C ALA A 27 12.11 -42.65 -21.19
N PHE A 28 11.24 -41.83 -20.60
CA PHE A 28 9.91 -42.25 -20.20
C PHE A 28 8.84 -41.55 -21.03
N GLY A 29 8.10 -42.38 -21.76
CA GLY A 29 6.98 -42.01 -22.58
C GLY A 29 5.72 -41.70 -21.79
N ARG A 30 4.83 -40.99 -22.47
CA ARG A 30 3.44 -40.72 -22.08
C ARG A 30 2.66 -42.02 -21.88
N ARG A 31 1.87 -42.10 -20.80
CA ARG A 31 0.51 -42.70 -20.84
C ARG A 31 -0.34 -42.20 -19.67
N ALA A 32 -1.56 -41.82 -20.05
CA ALA A 32 -2.65 -41.45 -19.17
C ALA A 32 -3.18 -42.66 -18.38
N ALA A 33 -3.63 -42.42 -17.15
CA ALA A 33 -4.62 -43.26 -16.48
C ALA A 33 -5.40 -42.42 -15.45
N SER A 34 -6.72 -42.47 -15.59
CA SER A 34 -7.75 -41.85 -14.79
C SER A 34 -7.73 -42.34 -13.33
N ILE A 35 -8.00 -41.45 -12.36
CA ILE A 35 -8.21 -41.82 -10.96
C ILE A 35 -9.57 -41.31 -10.49
N ARG A 36 -10.36 -42.25 -9.94
CA ARG A 36 -11.67 -42.07 -9.31
C ARG A 36 -11.52 -41.41 -7.93
N TYR A 37 -12.48 -40.56 -7.58
CA TYR A 37 -12.65 -40.02 -6.23
C TYR A 37 -13.21 -41.07 -5.26
N PRO A 38 -12.71 -41.14 -4.01
CA PRO A 38 -13.46 -41.70 -2.91
C PRO A 38 -14.09 -40.61 -2.04
N SER A 39 -15.39 -40.77 -1.80
CA SER A 39 -16.19 -40.15 -0.75
C SER A 39 -15.81 -40.74 0.61
N GLU A 40 -15.51 -39.90 1.61
CA GLU A 40 -15.99 -39.98 3.01
C GLU A 40 -15.16 -39.07 3.94
N THR A 41 -15.88 -38.33 4.79
CA THR A 41 -15.38 -37.38 5.79
C THR A 41 -15.06 -38.05 7.14
N PRO A 42 -13.97 -37.70 7.84
CA PRO A 42 -13.80 -38.05 9.24
C PRO A 42 -14.35 -36.97 10.17
N ARG A 43 -15.19 -37.40 11.12
CA ARG A 43 -15.55 -36.69 12.36
C ARG A 43 -14.37 -36.73 13.33
N LEU A 44 -14.23 -35.71 14.21
CA LEU A 44 -14.16 -35.85 15.68
C LEU A 44 -13.94 -34.47 16.37
N HIS A 45 -14.76 -34.27 17.41
CA HIS A 45 -14.59 -33.51 18.68
C HIS A 45 -14.27 -32.00 18.75
N LEU A 46 -15.29 -31.24 19.18
CA LEU A 46 -15.17 -30.02 20.00
C LEU A 46 -15.88 -30.25 21.35
N PRO A 47 -15.45 -29.59 22.45
CA PRO A 47 -15.97 -29.84 23.79
C PRO A 47 -17.24 -29.05 24.14
N VAL A 48 -18.01 -29.63 25.06
CA VAL A 48 -19.30 -29.25 25.65
C VAL A 48 -19.20 -28.02 26.56
N PRO A 49 -20.21 -27.13 26.59
CA PRO A 49 -20.54 -26.35 27.77
C PRO A 49 -21.77 -26.92 28.51
N LEU A 50 -21.65 -26.94 29.83
CA LEU A 50 -22.60 -27.45 30.81
C LEU A 50 -23.92 -26.64 30.86
N GLY A 51 -25.05 -27.36 30.96
CA GLY A 51 -25.98 -27.16 32.09
C GLY A 51 -27.16 -26.19 31.97
N ARG A 52 -28.24 -26.66 31.33
CA ARG A 52 -29.68 -26.59 31.72
C ARG A 52 -30.22 -25.39 32.52
N ARG A 53 -31.28 -24.77 31.98
CA ARG A 53 -32.68 -24.84 32.50
C ARG A 53 -33.66 -24.37 31.40
N GLY A 54 -34.61 -25.21 31.00
CA GLY A 54 -35.88 -24.79 30.38
C GLY A 54 -37.02 -24.89 31.42
N PRO A 55 -38.32 -24.87 31.04
CA PRO A 55 -38.92 -24.55 29.72
C PRO A 55 -40.11 -23.57 29.82
N SER A 56 -40.54 -22.98 28.69
CA SER A 56 -41.98 -22.72 28.47
C SER A 56 -42.30 -22.72 26.97
N LEU A 57 -43.46 -23.27 26.65
CA LEU A 57 -43.89 -23.85 25.39
C LEU A 57 -44.91 -22.94 24.67
N TYR A 58 -44.70 -22.80 23.34
CA TYR A 58 -45.66 -22.57 22.23
C TYR A 58 -46.45 -21.24 22.08
N PRO A 59 -46.97 -20.90 20.87
CA PRO A 59 -46.64 -21.37 19.50
C PRO A 59 -46.53 -20.27 18.42
N ILE A 60 -46.12 -20.74 17.24
CA ILE A 60 -46.10 -20.16 15.90
C ILE A 60 -47.48 -19.63 15.45
N GLY A 61 -47.49 -18.50 14.75
CA GLY A 61 -48.62 -18.02 13.95
C GLY A 61 -48.13 -17.18 12.76
N GLU A 62 -48.38 -17.67 11.55
CA GLU A 62 -48.07 -17.08 10.24
C GLU A 62 -49.09 -15.99 9.81
N PRO A 63 -48.87 -15.28 8.66
CA PRO A 63 -49.24 -13.88 8.46
C PRO A 63 -50.50 -13.62 7.60
N ASN A 64 -50.83 -12.31 7.48
CA ASN A 64 -51.68 -11.63 6.48
C ASN A 64 -53.16 -11.36 6.83
N ARG A 65 -53.50 -10.08 7.03
CA ARG A 65 -54.41 -9.31 6.15
C ARG A 65 -54.43 -7.80 6.48
N PRO A 66 -54.79 -6.94 5.50
CA PRO A 66 -54.48 -5.51 5.46
C PRO A 66 -55.55 -4.66 6.14
N GLN A 67 -55.17 -3.49 6.66
CA GLN A 67 -56.11 -2.41 6.92
C GLN A 67 -55.61 -1.12 6.26
N GLN A 68 -56.45 -0.66 5.33
CA GLN A 68 -56.41 0.63 4.66
C GLN A 68 -56.94 1.74 5.60
N ASN A 69 -56.38 2.92 5.38
CA ASN A 69 -56.93 4.27 5.62
C ASN A 69 -56.83 4.87 7.03
N SER A 70 -55.99 5.90 7.14
CA SER A 70 -56.42 7.26 7.53
C SER A 70 -55.22 8.22 7.43
N PHE A 71 -55.20 9.04 6.38
CA PHE A 71 -54.35 10.23 6.30
C PHE A 71 -54.97 11.28 7.23
N ASP A 72 -54.34 11.55 8.37
CA ASP A 72 -54.60 12.77 9.15
C ASP A 72 -53.32 13.25 9.87
N THR A 73 -52.85 14.41 9.41
CA THR A 73 -52.02 15.42 10.10
C THR A 73 -51.19 15.01 11.32
N PHE A 74 -49.90 14.72 11.12
CA PHE A 74 -48.90 14.82 12.19
C PHE A 74 -48.34 16.26 12.25
N ARG A 75 -48.93 17.08 13.14
CA ARG A 75 -48.29 18.28 13.65
C ARG A 75 -47.14 17.86 14.60
N PRO A 76 -45.92 18.39 14.46
CA PRO A 76 -44.87 18.13 15.44
C PRO A 76 -45.27 18.74 16.81
N ARG A 77 -45.26 17.90 17.85
CA ARG A 77 -45.37 18.34 19.25
C ARG A 77 -44.17 19.23 19.57
N ILE A 78 -44.42 20.51 19.83
CA ILE A 78 -43.46 21.44 20.41
C ILE A 78 -43.10 20.93 21.81
N PRO A 79 -41.85 20.54 22.10
CA PRO A 79 -41.42 20.30 23.47
C PRO A 79 -41.44 21.65 24.20
N ARG A 80 -42.13 21.72 25.34
CA ARG A 80 -42.07 22.88 26.24
C ARG A 80 -40.59 23.15 26.60
N PRO A 81 -40.14 24.41 26.66
CA PRO A 81 -38.79 24.71 27.09
C PRO A 81 -38.61 24.23 28.52
N ALA A 82 -37.72 23.25 28.70
CA ALA A 82 -37.19 22.94 30.01
C ALA A 82 -36.47 24.20 30.51
N THR A 83 -37.00 24.82 31.56
CA THR A 83 -36.34 25.88 32.31
C THR A 83 -35.15 25.25 33.03
N TRP A 84 -34.02 25.16 32.33
CA TRP A 84 -32.74 24.92 32.95
C TRP A 84 -32.39 26.19 33.72
N SER A 85 -32.38 26.08 35.06
CA SER A 85 -31.84 27.12 35.92
C SER A 85 -30.41 27.43 35.44
N GLN A 86 -30.17 28.68 35.05
CA GLN A 86 -28.84 29.23 34.87
C GLN A 86 -28.14 29.28 36.23
N SER A 87 -27.63 28.16 36.70
CA SER A 87 -26.60 28.14 37.73
C SER A 87 -25.98 26.75 37.79
N SER A 88 -24.85 26.57 37.10
CA SER A 88 -23.67 25.89 37.65
C SER A 88 -22.61 25.65 36.56
N TYR A 89 -21.53 26.44 36.68
CA TYR A 89 -20.18 26.23 36.15
C TYR A 89 -19.88 26.49 34.67
N ILE A 90 -19.94 27.76 34.26
CA ILE A 90 -18.84 28.26 33.43
C ILE A 90 -17.63 28.38 34.36
N LYS A 91 -16.68 27.45 34.29
CA LYS A 91 -15.33 27.69 34.86
C LYS A 91 -14.70 28.82 34.05
N GLN A 92 -14.99 30.05 34.43
CA GLN A 92 -14.24 31.20 33.94
C GLN A 92 -12.81 31.05 34.43
N ASN A 93 -11.88 31.06 33.49
CA ASN A 93 -10.45 31.07 33.78
C ASN A 93 -10.15 32.33 34.62
N PRO A 94 -9.62 32.23 35.85
CA PRO A 94 -9.51 33.35 36.79
C PRO A 94 -8.61 34.51 36.33
N SER A 95 -7.97 34.40 35.16
CA SER A 95 -7.09 35.41 34.57
C SER A 95 -7.71 36.20 33.41
N GLY A 96 -8.97 35.94 33.01
CA GLY A 96 -9.62 36.58 31.85
C GLY A 96 -8.93 36.28 30.51
N ASN A 97 -7.91 35.45 30.54
CA ASN A 97 -6.98 35.22 29.47
C ASN A 97 -7.42 33.96 28.71
N PRO A 98 -7.56 34.02 27.37
CA PRO A 98 -7.91 32.86 26.59
C PRO A 98 -6.88 31.76 26.83
N SER A 99 -7.34 30.50 26.81
CA SER A 99 -6.45 29.35 26.97
C SER A 99 -5.34 29.40 25.90
N PRO A 100 -4.12 28.88 26.16
CA PRO A 100 -3.00 29.01 25.22
C PRO A 100 -3.34 28.56 23.79
N ILE A 101 -4.17 27.53 23.64
CA ILE A 101 -4.60 27.00 22.34
C ILE A 101 -5.50 27.97 21.55
N GLN A 102 -6.21 28.86 22.24
CA GLN A 102 -7.06 29.91 21.65
C GLN A 102 -6.28 31.19 21.29
N ARG A 103 -4.98 31.22 21.60
CA ARG A 103 -4.07 32.31 21.20
C ARG A 103 -3.30 31.98 19.93
N ILE A 104 -3.38 30.73 19.48
CA ILE A 104 -2.70 30.28 18.27
C ILE A 104 -3.44 30.88 17.07
N PRO A 105 -2.73 31.55 16.14
CA PRO A 105 -3.33 32.05 14.92
C PRO A 105 -4.02 30.92 14.14
N VAL A 106 -5.11 31.25 13.46
CA VAL A 106 -5.94 30.27 12.75
C VAL A 106 -5.16 29.55 11.65
N GLU A 107 -4.19 30.22 11.04
CA GLU A 107 -3.29 29.67 10.02
C GLU A 107 -2.43 28.55 10.60
N ILE A 108 -1.88 28.75 11.81
CA ILE A 108 -1.05 27.76 12.50
C ILE A 108 -1.91 26.58 12.97
N LEU A 109 -3.14 26.83 13.44
CA LEU A 109 -4.10 25.76 13.72
C LEU A 109 -4.45 24.96 12.45
N GLY A 110 -4.56 25.63 11.31
CA GLY A 110 -4.78 24.99 10.01
C GLY A 110 -3.64 24.06 9.60
N GLU A 111 -2.39 24.49 9.78
CA GLU A 111 -1.19 23.65 9.56
C GLU A 111 -1.14 22.43 10.49
N ILE A 112 -1.47 22.64 11.78
CA ILE A 112 -1.56 21.55 12.76
C ILE A 112 -2.65 20.55 12.35
N PHE A 113 -3.84 21.04 11.95
CA PHE A 113 -4.94 20.20 11.50
C PHE A 113 -4.58 19.41 10.24
N THR A 114 -3.94 20.07 9.28
CA THR A 114 -3.49 19.43 8.04
C THR A 114 -2.49 18.31 8.36
N SER A 115 -1.50 18.60 9.21
CA SER A 115 -0.49 17.61 9.62
C SER A 115 -1.14 16.41 10.35
N PHE A 116 -2.08 16.67 11.26
CA PHE A 116 -2.82 15.64 11.99
C PHE A 116 -3.67 14.73 11.08
N LEU A 117 -4.22 15.29 9.99
CA LEU A 117 -5.00 14.51 9.02
C LEU A 117 -4.10 13.67 8.09
N GLN A 118 -2.88 14.14 7.82
CA GLN A 118 -1.91 13.50 6.94
C GLN A 118 -1.00 12.49 7.65
N GLU A 119 -0.99 12.45 8.98
CA GLU A 119 -0.13 11.55 9.75
C GLU A 119 -0.46 10.07 9.44
N PRO A 120 0.45 9.34 8.75
CA PRO A 120 0.25 7.94 8.47
C PRO A 120 0.36 7.14 9.77
N GLN A 121 -0.43 6.07 9.89
CA GLN A 121 -0.28 5.17 11.03
C GLN A 121 1.07 4.45 11.00
N ALA A 122 1.90 4.68 12.03
CA ALA A 122 2.98 3.78 12.36
C ALA A 122 2.40 2.53 13.06
N GLY A 123 2.10 1.47 12.30
CA GLY A 123 1.75 0.17 12.87
C GLY A 123 1.08 -0.81 11.89
N PRO A 124 1.15 -2.13 12.17
CA PRO A 124 0.68 -3.20 11.27
C PRO A 124 -0.85 -3.35 11.20
N TYR A 125 -1.63 -2.31 11.53
CA TYR A 125 -3.09 -2.37 11.68
C TYR A 125 -3.83 -1.56 10.61
N PHE A 126 -3.39 -1.63 9.34
CA PHE A 126 -4.35 -1.43 8.25
C PHE A 126 -5.23 -2.69 8.21
N ASP A 127 -6.43 -2.60 8.76
CA ASP A 127 -7.42 -3.66 8.62
C ASP A 127 -8.04 -3.57 7.23
N ALA A 128 -7.41 -4.25 6.28
CA ALA A 128 -7.85 -4.39 4.89
C ALA A 128 -9.20 -5.11 4.74
N PHE A 129 -9.78 -5.59 5.84
CA PHE A 129 -11.03 -6.32 5.85
C PHE A 129 -12.18 -5.52 6.47
N SER A 130 -11.91 -4.31 6.96
CA SER A 130 -12.89 -3.45 7.61
C SER A 130 -13.27 -2.24 6.74
N PRO A 131 -14.59 -1.99 6.56
CA PRO A 131 -15.06 -0.79 5.89
C PRO A 131 -14.60 0.48 6.60
N SER A 132 -14.05 1.43 5.85
CA SER A 132 -13.61 2.70 6.40
C SER A 132 -13.81 3.91 5.47
N LEU A 133 -13.99 5.07 6.09
CA LEU A 133 -14.04 6.39 5.45
C LEU A 133 -13.13 7.34 6.23
N LYS A 134 -12.06 7.80 5.59
CA LYS A 134 -10.91 8.49 6.20
C LYS A 134 -10.43 9.65 5.33
N SER A 135 -9.54 10.49 5.86
CA SER A 135 -8.90 11.55 5.06
C SER A 135 -7.94 11.02 4.01
N ILE A 136 -7.13 10.02 4.36
CA ILE A 136 -6.18 9.31 3.47
C ILE A 136 -6.15 7.82 3.83
N LYS A 137 -5.74 6.96 2.88
CA LYS A 137 -5.79 5.48 2.97
C LYS A 137 -5.21 4.93 4.30
N TYR A 138 -4.10 5.51 4.76
CA TYR A 138 -3.37 5.05 5.95
C TYR A 138 -3.57 5.89 7.21
N SER A 139 -4.51 6.83 7.22
CA SER A 139 -4.83 7.62 8.42
C SER A 139 -5.88 6.92 9.30
N LYS A 140 -5.94 7.28 10.59
CA LYS A 140 -7.07 6.94 11.49
C LYS A 140 -8.03 8.11 11.68
N THR A 141 -7.72 9.26 11.10
CA THR A 141 -8.38 10.52 11.40
C THR A 141 -9.19 11.02 10.20
N ASN A 142 -10.12 11.91 10.49
CA ASN A 142 -10.89 12.64 9.51
C ASN A 142 -11.17 14.05 10.05
N PRO A 143 -11.43 15.04 9.17
CA PRO A 143 -11.72 16.42 9.56
C PRO A 143 -12.92 16.57 10.49
N ILE A 144 -13.82 15.58 10.54
CA ILE A 144 -15.00 15.57 11.43
C ILE A 144 -14.56 15.49 12.90
N ILE A 145 -13.51 14.72 13.22
CA ILE A 145 -12.97 14.60 14.58
C ILE A 145 -12.56 15.97 15.14
N LEU A 146 -11.95 16.83 14.32
CA LEU A 146 -11.58 18.20 14.71
C LEU A 146 -12.81 19.01 15.13
N GLY A 147 -13.93 18.78 14.44
CA GLY A 147 -15.21 19.38 14.77
C GLY A 147 -15.83 18.87 16.07
N HIS A 148 -15.36 17.77 16.67
CA HIS A 148 -15.89 17.26 17.94
C HIS A 148 -15.16 17.79 19.18
N ILE A 149 -14.04 18.50 19.02
CA ILE A 149 -13.20 18.95 20.13
C ILE A 149 -13.82 20.18 20.82
N CYS A 150 -14.06 21.26 20.06
CA CYS A 150 -14.75 22.44 20.56
C CYS A 150 -15.47 23.20 19.43
N ARG A 151 -16.32 24.18 19.79
CA ARG A 151 -17.08 25.00 18.82
C ARG A 151 -16.16 25.77 17.87
N GLU A 152 -15.05 26.27 18.37
CA GLU A 152 -14.08 27.07 17.62
C GLU A 152 -13.37 26.21 16.57
N TRP A 153 -12.86 25.02 16.95
CA TRP A 153 -12.24 24.08 16.03
C TRP A 153 -13.20 23.58 14.96
N ARG A 154 -14.47 23.39 15.31
CA ARG A 154 -15.52 23.10 14.34
C ARG A 154 -15.67 24.23 13.32
N ALA A 155 -15.74 25.48 13.76
CA ALA A 155 -15.85 26.62 12.85
C ALA A 155 -14.63 26.70 11.91
N ILE A 156 -13.43 26.54 12.46
CA ILE A 156 -12.17 26.55 11.70
C ILE A 156 -12.14 25.42 10.67
N SER A 157 -12.39 24.17 11.09
CA SER A 157 -12.41 22.99 10.21
C SER A 157 -13.42 23.16 9.06
N ILE A 158 -14.60 23.70 9.34
CA ILE A 158 -15.62 23.98 8.31
C ILE A 158 -15.17 25.07 7.34
N SER A 159 -14.45 26.09 7.82
CA SER A 159 -13.98 27.23 7.02
C SER A 159 -12.73 26.95 6.18
N MET A 160 -12.14 25.76 6.28
CA MET A 160 -10.88 25.39 5.62
C MET A 160 -11.10 24.26 4.61
N PRO A 161 -11.39 24.57 3.33
CA PRO A 161 -11.71 23.56 2.33
C PRO A 161 -10.59 22.54 2.07
N ASN A 162 -9.32 22.94 2.24
CA ASN A 162 -8.15 22.08 2.10
C ASN A 162 -8.15 20.89 3.08
N LEU A 163 -8.78 21.01 4.25
CA LEU A 163 -8.90 19.88 5.19
C LEU A 163 -9.86 18.80 4.70
N TRP A 164 -10.69 19.11 3.71
CA TRP A 164 -11.68 18.23 3.10
C TRP A 164 -11.31 17.83 1.67
N SER A 165 -10.17 18.27 1.15
CA SER A 165 -9.77 18.01 -0.25
C SER A 165 -9.25 16.59 -0.48
N SER A 166 -9.15 15.77 0.56
CA SER A 166 -8.74 14.37 0.46
C SER A 166 -9.78 13.46 1.13
N ILE A 167 -10.17 12.39 0.46
CA ILE A 167 -11.06 11.36 1.01
C ILE A 167 -10.62 9.98 0.54
N ALA A 168 -10.56 9.04 1.47
CA ALA A 168 -10.26 7.64 1.20
C ALA A 168 -11.39 6.75 1.72
N ILE A 169 -11.92 5.92 0.84
CA ILE A 169 -13.05 5.03 1.10
C ILE A 169 -12.62 3.60 0.76
N HIS A 170 -12.75 2.72 1.74
CA HIS A 170 -12.48 1.30 1.59
C HIS A 170 -13.72 0.49 1.97
N ILE A 171 -14.09 -0.50 1.15
CA ILE A 171 -15.29 -1.32 1.26
C ILE A 171 -16.55 -0.44 1.38
N PRO A 172 -16.97 0.21 0.28
CA PRO A 172 -17.92 1.32 0.33
C PRO A 172 -19.32 0.93 0.82
N ARG A 173 -19.99 1.87 1.48
CA ARG A 173 -21.35 1.67 2.02
C ARG A 173 -22.29 2.79 1.58
N ALA A 174 -23.51 2.44 1.19
CA ALA A 174 -24.54 3.39 0.79
C ALA A 174 -24.89 4.41 1.90
N SER A 175 -24.76 4.02 3.17
CA SER A 175 -25.00 4.94 4.30
C SER A 175 -24.01 6.11 4.39
N TRP A 176 -22.90 6.07 3.64
CA TRP A 176 -21.91 7.15 3.60
C TRP A 176 -22.16 8.20 2.52
N LEU A 177 -23.11 7.99 1.61
CA LEU A 177 -23.32 8.89 0.47
C LEU A 177 -23.55 10.35 0.89
N SER A 178 -24.44 10.59 1.86
CA SER A 178 -24.69 11.95 2.37
C SER A 178 -23.46 12.56 3.04
N LEU A 179 -22.62 11.73 3.68
CA LEU A 179 -21.39 12.20 4.31
C LEU A 179 -20.34 12.55 3.26
N ILE A 180 -20.22 11.75 2.20
CA ILE A 180 -19.31 11.99 1.07
C ILE A 180 -19.74 13.26 0.32
N GLN A 181 -21.04 13.45 0.08
CA GLN A 181 -21.55 14.69 -0.50
C GLN A 181 -21.16 15.90 0.34
N LEU A 182 -21.40 15.84 1.66
CA LEU A 182 -20.98 16.89 2.59
C LEU A 182 -19.46 17.15 2.51
N TRP A 183 -18.67 16.09 2.40
CA TRP A 183 -17.22 16.18 2.30
C TRP A 183 -16.79 16.93 1.04
N LEU A 184 -17.35 16.55 -0.12
CA LEU A 184 -17.10 17.21 -1.40
C LEU A 184 -17.56 18.67 -1.36
N ASP A 185 -18.73 18.96 -0.79
CA ASP A 185 -19.24 20.32 -0.65
C ASP A 185 -18.32 21.20 0.19
N ARG A 186 -17.71 20.65 1.24
CA ARG A 186 -16.73 21.36 2.08
C ARG A 186 -15.37 21.53 1.42
N ALA A 187 -14.96 20.60 0.56
CA ALA A 187 -13.75 20.74 -0.25
C ALA A 187 -13.84 21.92 -1.24
N ALA A 188 -15.06 22.41 -1.53
CA ALA A 188 -15.32 23.50 -2.46
C ALA A 188 -14.59 23.28 -3.80
N ASN A 189 -13.73 24.22 -4.21
CA ASN A 189 -12.95 24.18 -5.45
C ASN A 189 -11.50 23.71 -5.24
N CYS A 190 -11.18 23.10 -4.08
CA CYS A 190 -9.83 22.59 -3.86
C CYS A 190 -9.55 21.37 -4.78
N PRO A 191 -8.30 21.23 -5.27
CA PRO A 191 -7.89 20.02 -5.97
C PRO A 191 -8.06 18.77 -5.09
N LEU A 192 -8.68 17.73 -5.64
CA LEU A 192 -9.14 16.56 -4.90
C LEU A 192 -8.15 15.40 -4.97
N ALA A 193 -7.93 14.75 -3.83
CA ALA A 193 -7.28 13.46 -3.73
C ALA A 193 -8.32 12.40 -3.32
N LEU A 194 -8.59 11.44 -4.20
CA LEU A 194 -9.69 10.48 -4.05
C LEU A 194 -9.15 9.06 -4.06
N THR A 195 -9.42 8.31 -2.98
CA THR A 195 -9.17 6.86 -2.94
C THR A 195 -10.50 6.12 -2.80
N LEU A 196 -10.73 5.13 -3.65
CA LEU A 196 -11.91 4.26 -3.62
C LEU A 196 -11.51 2.81 -3.88
N SER A 197 -11.62 1.95 -2.88
CA SER A 197 -11.26 0.53 -3.01
C SER A 197 -12.35 -0.42 -2.53
N GLN A 198 -12.62 -1.44 -3.34
CA GLN A 198 -13.51 -2.55 -3.01
C GLN A 198 -12.81 -3.58 -2.10
N SER A 199 -13.61 -4.41 -1.43
CA SER A 199 -13.15 -5.67 -0.87
C SER A 199 -12.81 -6.66 -1.98
N GLU A 200 -12.00 -7.69 -1.68
CA GLU A 200 -11.60 -8.71 -2.66
C GLU A 200 -12.78 -9.44 -3.30
N ASN A 201 -13.86 -9.62 -2.54
CA ASN A 201 -15.08 -10.32 -2.95
C ASN A 201 -16.30 -9.47 -2.60
N PRO A 202 -16.54 -8.36 -3.34
CA PRO A 202 -17.55 -7.39 -2.99
C PRO A 202 -18.94 -7.95 -3.21
N VAL A 203 -19.80 -7.79 -2.20
CA VAL A 203 -21.22 -8.15 -2.31
C VAL A 203 -21.96 -7.11 -3.15
N PHE A 204 -23.13 -7.48 -3.69
CA PHE A 204 -23.93 -6.58 -4.55
C PHE A 204 -24.17 -5.19 -3.94
N ALA A 205 -24.46 -5.10 -2.63
CA ALA A 205 -24.68 -3.83 -1.96
C ALA A 205 -23.43 -2.91 -1.93
N GLU A 206 -22.23 -3.51 -1.89
CA GLU A 206 -20.97 -2.78 -1.96
C GLU A 206 -20.69 -2.27 -3.38
N LEU A 207 -20.96 -3.10 -4.39
CA LEU A 207 -20.86 -2.70 -5.80
C LEU A 207 -21.76 -1.51 -6.11
N GLU A 208 -23.01 -1.57 -5.64
CA GLU A 208 -23.98 -0.49 -5.82
C GLU A 208 -23.53 0.80 -5.11
N ALA A 209 -23.03 0.68 -3.88
CA ALA A 209 -22.45 1.82 -3.16
C ALA A 209 -21.24 2.40 -3.89
N THR A 210 -20.36 1.55 -4.42
CA THR A 210 -19.18 1.95 -5.19
C THR A 210 -19.58 2.77 -6.41
N ASN A 211 -20.57 2.30 -7.17
CA ASN A 211 -21.07 2.99 -8.37
C ASN A 211 -21.68 4.36 -8.04
N GLN A 212 -22.47 4.45 -6.97
CA GLN A 212 -23.06 5.72 -6.53
C GLN A 212 -22.00 6.71 -6.07
N ILE A 213 -20.97 6.24 -5.33
CA ILE A 213 -19.86 7.07 -4.87
C ILE A 213 -18.99 7.54 -6.04
N LEU A 214 -18.67 6.65 -6.97
CA LEU A 214 -17.93 6.99 -8.18
C LEU A 214 -18.68 8.05 -9.01
N SER A 215 -20.01 7.92 -9.12
CA SER A 215 -20.86 8.91 -9.79
C SER A 215 -20.74 10.28 -9.14
N LEU A 216 -20.73 10.35 -7.79
CA LEU A 216 -20.48 11.60 -7.07
C LEU A 216 -19.09 12.18 -7.37
N PHE A 217 -18.06 11.34 -7.39
CA PHE A 217 -16.70 11.79 -7.72
C PHE A 217 -16.60 12.35 -9.14
N LEU A 218 -17.24 11.71 -10.12
CA LEU A 218 -17.24 12.13 -11.52
C LEU A 218 -17.88 13.52 -11.71
N THR A 219 -18.83 13.93 -10.86
CA THR A 219 -19.40 15.29 -10.91
C THR A 219 -18.36 16.40 -10.68
N ARG A 220 -17.22 16.07 -10.07
CA ARG A 220 -16.13 16.99 -9.76
C ARG A 220 -14.80 16.54 -10.38
N ALA A 221 -14.85 15.80 -11.49
CA ALA A 221 -13.68 15.31 -12.23
C ALA A 221 -12.67 16.42 -12.59
N HIS A 222 -13.17 17.63 -12.92
CA HIS A 222 -12.33 18.78 -13.23
C HIS A 222 -11.41 19.24 -12.07
N LEU A 223 -11.71 18.84 -10.83
CA LEU A 223 -10.90 19.13 -9.65
C LEU A 223 -9.97 17.97 -9.27
N TRP A 224 -10.03 16.82 -9.94
CA TRP A 224 -9.21 15.67 -9.57
C TRP A 224 -7.73 15.98 -9.76
N ARG A 225 -6.96 15.77 -8.70
CA ARG A 225 -5.50 15.90 -8.69
C ARG A 225 -4.82 14.55 -8.52
N HIS A 226 -5.36 13.73 -7.63
CA HIS A 226 -4.86 12.39 -7.36
C HIS A 226 -6.03 11.42 -7.28
N ILE A 227 -5.96 10.32 -8.03
CA ILE A 227 -6.95 9.24 -7.94
C ILE A 227 -6.26 7.90 -7.68
N GLU A 228 -6.86 7.12 -6.80
CA GLU A 228 -6.45 5.76 -6.46
C GLU A 228 -7.70 4.88 -6.39
N PHE A 229 -7.98 4.16 -7.46
CA PHE A 229 -9.18 3.33 -7.57
C PHE A 229 -8.79 1.86 -7.71
N GLU A 230 -9.31 1.01 -6.81
CA GLU A 230 -9.05 -0.43 -6.78
C GLU A 230 -10.38 -1.17 -6.81
N PHE A 231 -10.68 -1.84 -7.92
CA PHE A 231 -11.95 -2.54 -8.12
C PHE A 231 -11.71 -4.02 -8.44
N SER A 232 -12.13 -4.91 -7.54
CA SER A 232 -12.15 -6.36 -7.80
C SER A 232 -13.15 -6.71 -8.91
N HIS A 233 -14.29 -6.04 -8.93
CA HIS A 233 -15.20 -6.01 -10.07
C HIS A 233 -15.38 -4.57 -10.50
N GLY A 234 -14.95 -4.25 -11.72
CA GLY A 234 -14.97 -2.92 -12.24
C GLY A 234 -16.35 -2.28 -12.22
N PRO A 235 -16.41 -0.96 -12.02
CA PRO A 235 -17.63 -0.21 -12.23
C PRO A 235 -18.08 -0.38 -13.70
N PRO A 236 -19.33 -0.02 -14.04
CA PRO A 236 -19.78 -0.03 -15.42
C PRO A 236 -18.74 0.64 -16.32
N GLU A 237 -18.26 -0.10 -17.33
CA GLU A 237 -17.14 0.28 -18.21
C GLU A 237 -17.27 1.72 -18.73
N THR A 238 -18.49 2.18 -18.95
CA THR A 238 -18.79 3.52 -19.46
C THR A 238 -18.34 4.68 -18.57
N ALA A 239 -18.23 4.50 -17.25
CA ALA A 239 -18.02 5.61 -16.31
C ALA A 239 -16.58 6.12 -16.28
N LEU A 240 -15.59 5.22 -16.34
CA LEU A 240 -14.17 5.57 -16.34
C LEU A 240 -13.57 5.59 -17.74
N LEU A 241 -14.14 4.88 -18.73
CA LEU A 241 -13.65 4.95 -20.11
C LEU A 241 -14.01 6.26 -20.81
N ASN A 242 -14.97 7.01 -20.27
CA ASN A 242 -15.40 8.31 -20.77
C ASN A 242 -15.28 9.36 -19.66
N LEU A 243 -14.07 9.51 -19.11
CA LEU A 243 -13.81 10.53 -18.10
C LEU A 243 -14.16 11.93 -18.63
N PRO A 244 -14.82 12.77 -17.82
CA PRO A 244 -14.89 14.20 -18.09
C PRO A 244 -13.51 14.84 -18.07
N ASP A 245 -13.41 16.10 -18.53
CA ASP A 245 -12.18 16.87 -18.49
C ASP A 245 -11.58 16.90 -17.07
N THR A 246 -10.32 16.46 -16.95
CA THR A 246 -9.57 16.32 -15.69
C THR A 246 -8.25 17.10 -15.76
N PRO A 247 -8.29 18.44 -15.94
CA PRO A 247 -7.11 19.24 -16.28
C PRO A 247 -6.09 19.39 -15.14
N LEU A 248 -6.43 18.98 -13.91
CA LEU A 248 -5.55 19.08 -12.74
C LEU A 248 -4.92 17.73 -12.36
N LEU A 249 -5.18 16.66 -13.12
CA LEU A 249 -4.81 15.31 -12.73
C LEU A 249 -3.29 15.11 -12.84
N GLU A 250 -2.66 14.87 -11.70
CA GLU A 250 -1.21 14.72 -11.57
C GLU A 250 -0.81 13.27 -11.22
N SER A 251 -1.67 12.52 -10.52
CA SER A 251 -1.39 11.15 -10.06
C SER A 251 -2.55 10.22 -10.33
N VAL A 252 -2.26 9.07 -10.92
CA VAL A 252 -3.28 8.05 -11.25
C VAL A 252 -2.78 6.66 -10.84
N HIS A 253 -3.58 5.99 -10.02
CA HIS A 253 -3.56 4.54 -9.81
C HIS A 253 -4.97 4.02 -10.07
N VAL A 254 -5.13 3.13 -11.04
CA VAL A 254 -6.41 2.48 -11.32
C VAL A 254 -6.16 1.00 -11.59
N ASN A 255 -6.77 0.16 -10.78
CA ASN A 255 -6.77 -1.29 -10.93
C ASN A 255 -8.21 -1.77 -11.07
N VAL A 256 -8.48 -2.48 -12.17
CA VAL A 256 -9.83 -2.98 -12.49
C VAL A 256 -9.77 -4.44 -12.91
N GLY A 257 -10.20 -5.33 -12.02
CA GLY A 257 -10.01 -6.78 -12.17
C GLY A 257 -10.74 -7.45 -13.35
N ASN A 258 -11.74 -6.81 -13.95
CA ASN A 258 -12.58 -7.39 -15.01
C ASN A 258 -12.53 -6.65 -16.35
N TRP A 259 -11.69 -5.62 -16.51
CA TRP A 259 -11.58 -4.94 -17.79
C TRP A 259 -10.83 -5.80 -18.81
N ASP A 260 -11.29 -5.76 -20.05
CA ASP A 260 -10.55 -6.31 -21.17
C ASP A 260 -9.33 -5.42 -21.52
N PRO A 261 -8.31 -5.95 -22.20
CA PRO A 261 -7.11 -5.19 -22.54
C PRO A 261 -7.33 -3.94 -23.41
N ASP A 262 -8.38 -3.89 -24.25
CA ASP A 262 -8.67 -2.71 -25.08
C ASP A 262 -9.28 -1.59 -24.27
N SER A 263 -10.17 -1.92 -23.31
CA SER A 263 -10.71 -0.94 -22.36
C SER A 263 -9.61 -0.31 -21.51
N ILE A 264 -8.68 -1.13 -21.00
CA ILE A 264 -7.51 -0.67 -20.24
C ILE A 264 -6.65 0.28 -21.09
N ASP A 265 -6.31 -0.12 -22.31
CA ASP A 265 -5.48 0.69 -23.20
C ASP A 265 -6.16 2.02 -23.57
N LYS A 266 -7.47 2.01 -23.83
CA LYS A 266 -8.25 3.22 -24.10
C LYS A 266 -8.23 4.19 -22.91
N PHE A 267 -8.41 3.68 -21.69
CA PHE A 267 -8.32 4.49 -20.47
C PHE A 267 -6.94 5.14 -20.35
N TRP A 268 -5.87 4.35 -20.46
CA TRP A 268 -4.51 4.86 -20.32
C TRP A 268 -4.11 5.79 -21.47
N CYS A 269 -4.58 5.57 -22.70
CA CYS A 269 -4.40 6.51 -23.81
C CYS A 269 -4.94 7.90 -23.48
N HIS A 270 -6.13 7.96 -22.88
CA HIS A 270 -6.70 9.23 -22.43
C HIS A 270 -5.86 9.87 -21.31
N ILE A 271 -5.55 9.11 -20.26
CA ILE A 271 -4.78 9.63 -19.10
C ILE A 271 -3.37 10.10 -19.52
N HIS A 272 -2.68 9.34 -20.35
CA HIS A 272 -1.33 9.66 -20.81
C HIS A 272 -1.28 10.88 -21.73
N SER A 273 -2.40 11.28 -22.34
CA SER A 273 -2.50 12.52 -23.11
C SER A 273 -2.50 13.78 -22.23
N LEU A 274 -2.68 13.64 -20.91
CA LEU A 274 -2.77 14.77 -19.99
C LEU A 274 -1.38 15.40 -19.75
N PRO A 275 -1.21 16.70 -19.98
CA PRO A 275 0.09 17.39 -19.81
C PRO A 275 0.46 17.60 -18.33
N THR A 276 -0.49 17.43 -17.41
CA THR A 276 -0.29 17.56 -15.97
C THR A 276 0.14 16.25 -15.30
N LEU A 277 0.09 15.12 -16.02
CA LEU A 277 0.41 13.82 -15.44
C LEU A 277 1.88 13.76 -15.01
N ARG A 278 2.11 13.37 -13.75
CA ARG A 278 3.45 13.25 -13.16
C ARG A 278 3.68 11.89 -12.50
N LYS A 279 2.63 11.26 -11.99
CA LYS A 279 2.73 10.01 -11.25
C LYS A 279 1.80 8.97 -11.85
N VAL A 280 2.35 7.81 -12.17
CA VAL A 280 1.58 6.70 -12.69
C VAL A 280 1.90 5.44 -11.91
N ASP A 281 0.85 4.73 -11.54
CA ASP A 281 0.91 3.42 -10.94
C ASP A 281 0.11 2.46 -11.83
N TRP A 282 0.85 1.71 -12.65
CA TRP A 282 0.28 0.72 -13.54
C TRP A 282 0.12 -0.59 -12.78
N ASP A 283 -1.04 -1.22 -12.82
CA ASP A 283 -1.21 -2.58 -12.28
C ASP A 283 -0.75 -3.66 -13.28
N CYS A 284 -0.85 -4.94 -12.88
CA CYS A 284 -0.49 -6.06 -13.75
C CYS A 284 -1.33 -6.10 -15.04
N LEU A 285 -2.61 -5.73 -14.96
CA LEU A 285 -3.54 -5.78 -16.11
C LEU A 285 -3.25 -4.66 -17.12
N SER A 286 -2.87 -3.48 -16.61
CA SER A 286 -2.39 -2.31 -17.37
C SER A 286 -1.16 -2.62 -18.22
N ARG A 287 -0.40 -3.64 -17.83
CA ARG A 287 0.76 -4.12 -18.59
C ARG A 287 0.55 -5.45 -19.30
N SER A 288 -0.70 -5.87 -19.49
CA SER A 288 -1.01 -7.10 -20.26
C SER A 288 -0.43 -7.08 -21.69
N ARG A 289 -0.18 -5.88 -22.25
CA ARG A 289 0.45 -5.66 -23.56
C ARG A 289 1.92 -5.22 -23.48
N GLY A 290 2.55 -5.35 -22.31
CA GLY A 290 3.90 -4.85 -22.04
C GLY A 290 3.90 -3.37 -21.62
N LEU A 291 4.97 -2.65 -21.96
CA LEU A 291 5.11 -1.24 -21.60
C LEU A 291 4.23 -0.32 -22.45
N PRO A 292 3.53 0.66 -21.85
CA PRO A 292 2.68 1.58 -22.58
C PRO A 292 3.51 2.52 -23.47
N VAL A 293 3.37 2.36 -24.79
CA VAL A 293 4.09 3.16 -25.80
C VAL A 293 3.64 4.63 -25.78
N HIS A 294 2.38 4.87 -25.45
CA HIS A 294 1.77 6.19 -25.43
C HIS A 294 1.99 6.94 -24.10
N ALA A 295 2.70 6.34 -23.14
CA ALA A 295 2.98 6.99 -21.86
C ALA A 295 3.99 8.15 -22.00
N PRO A 296 3.80 9.26 -21.28
CA PRO A 296 4.63 10.45 -21.43
C PRO A 296 5.86 10.38 -20.52
N TRP A 297 6.75 9.41 -20.77
CA TRP A 297 7.89 9.06 -19.90
C TRP A 297 8.79 10.24 -19.48
N GLU A 298 8.98 11.22 -20.34
CA GLU A 298 9.85 12.39 -20.10
C GLU A 298 9.37 13.29 -18.95
N GLN A 299 8.06 13.39 -18.72
CA GLN A 299 7.47 14.25 -17.66
C GLN A 299 7.13 13.49 -16.38
N LEU A 300 7.27 12.16 -16.36
CA LEU A 300 6.92 11.35 -15.20
C LEU A 300 7.97 11.49 -14.10
N THR A 301 7.51 11.80 -12.88
CA THR A 301 8.33 11.93 -11.68
C THR A 301 8.24 10.70 -10.79
N CYS A 302 7.13 9.96 -10.84
CA CYS A 302 6.93 8.76 -10.02
C CYS A 302 6.32 7.66 -10.87
N ILE A 303 6.98 6.51 -10.90
CA ILE A 303 6.54 5.35 -11.67
C ILE A 303 6.46 4.16 -10.73
N ASN A 304 5.27 3.53 -10.65
CA ASN A 304 5.10 2.22 -10.05
C ASN A 304 4.64 1.21 -11.10
N MET A 305 5.34 0.08 -11.12
CA MET A 305 5.25 -0.97 -12.11
C MET A 305 5.43 -2.35 -11.45
N PRO A 306 4.41 -2.89 -10.77
CA PRO A 306 4.42 -4.22 -10.19
C PRO A 306 4.19 -5.28 -11.27
N LEU A 307 5.25 -5.96 -11.75
CA LEU A 307 5.29 -7.28 -12.43
C LEU A 307 5.72 -7.30 -13.93
N MET A 308 7.02 -7.32 -14.22
CA MET A 308 7.55 -7.41 -15.59
C MET A 308 7.68 -8.85 -16.06
N CYS A 309 7.28 -9.09 -17.32
CA CYS A 309 7.28 -10.41 -17.93
C CYS A 309 8.35 -10.51 -19.01
N GLY A 310 9.47 -11.15 -18.66
CA GLY A 310 10.48 -11.56 -19.63
C GLY A 310 11.48 -10.48 -20.05
N PRO A 311 12.50 -10.89 -20.82
CA PRO A 311 13.72 -10.10 -21.01
C PRO A 311 13.60 -8.96 -22.03
N ALA A 312 12.76 -9.12 -23.05
CA ALA A 312 12.53 -8.07 -24.05
C ALA A 312 11.86 -6.83 -23.41
N GLU A 313 10.94 -7.03 -22.47
CA GLU A 313 10.32 -5.95 -21.72
C GLU A 313 11.33 -5.22 -20.83
N LEU A 314 12.27 -5.95 -20.22
CA LEU A 314 13.32 -5.36 -19.39
C LEU A 314 14.25 -4.45 -20.21
N GLU A 315 14.70 -4.92 -21.38
CA GLU A 315 15.51 -4.10 -22.27
C GLU A 315 14.74 -2.87 -22.77
N GLN A 316 13.44 -3.03 -23.10
CA GLN A 316 12.58 -1.91 -23.49
C GLN A 316 12.40 -0.92 -22.34
N LEU A 317 12.24 -1.38 -21.10
CA LEU A 317 12.18 -0.50 -19.93
C LEU A 317 13.47 0.29 -19.80
N LEU A 318 14.62 -0.38 -19.84
CA LEU A 318 15.93 0.26 -19.73
C LEU A 318 16.09 1.37 -20.79
N ARG A 319 15.73 1.10 -22.05
CA ARG A 319 15.72 2.12 -23.12
C ARG A 319 14.77 3.28 -22.82
N THR A 320 13.61 2.99 -22.24
CA THR A 320 12.59 4.01 -21.94
C THR A 320 12.98 4.87 -20.73
N LEU A 321 13.63 4.27 -19.73
CA LEU A 321 14.17 5.00 -18.57
C LEU A 321 15.21 6.05 -18.97
N GLN A 322 15.90 5.86 -20.10
CA GLN A 322 16.83 6.87 -20.62
C GLN A 322 16.14 8.23 -20.91
N GLN A 323 14.84 8.22 -21.22
CA GLN A 323 14.04 9.42 -21.48
C GLN A 323 13.56 10.10 -20.18
N CYS A 324 13.61 9.38 -19.04
CA CYS A 324 13.00 9.80 -17.79
C CYS A 324 13.91 10.72 -16.97
N GLN A 325 14.12 11.96 -17.41
CA GLN A 325 15.04 12.91 -16.76
C GLN A 325 14.45 13.56 -15.50
N GLU A 326 13.12 13.60 -15.38
CA GLU A 326 12.40 14.14 -14.21
C GLU A 326 12.06 13.10 -13.15
N LEU A 327 12.46 11.84 -13.35
CA LEU A 327 12.09 10.72 -12.49
C LEU A 327 12.73 10.85 -11.10
N VAL A 328 11.89 10.86 -10.07
CA VAL A 328 12.27 10.96 -8.65
C VAL A 328 12.07 9.63 -7.93
N GLU A 329 11.02 8.87 -8.31
CA GLU A 329 10.69 7.57 -7.72
C GLU A 329 10.44 6.51 -8.79
N LEU A 330 11.09 5.36 -8.63
CA LEU A 330 10.84 4.19 -9.46
C LEU A 330 10.58 2.98 -8.57
N THR A 331 9.45 2.32 -8.79
CA THR A 331 9.14 1.00 -8.26
C THR A 331 8.91 0.03 -9.41
N CYS A 332 9.67 -1.06 -9.45
CA CYS A 332 9.46 -2.13 -10.41
C CYS A 332 9.61 -3.51 -9.79
N ASP A 333 8.90 -4.48 -10.36
CA ASP A 333 9.06 -5.91 -10.03
C ASP A 333 9.53 -6.66 -11.28
N ILE A 334 10.63 -7.38 -11.17
CA ILE A 334 11.36 -8.02 -12.26
C ILE A 334 11.29 -9.53 -12.09
N THR A 335 10.67 -10.19 -13.08
CA THR A 335 10.50 -11.66 -13.12
C THR A 335 11.00 -12.19 -14.48
N THR A 336 12.30 -12.49 -14.62
CA THR A 336 12.84 -12.93 -15.92
C THR A 336 13.86 -14.06 -15.82
N LEU A 337 13.73 -15.06 -16.69
CA LEU A 337 14.72 -16.10 -16.99
C LEU A 337 15.59 -15.60 -18.16
N GLU A 338 16.90 -15.55 -17.96
CA GLU A 338 17.92 -14.80 -18.73
C GLU A 338 17.91 -14.97 -20.27
N PRO A 339 18.15 -13.84 -20.98
CA PRO A 339 19.13 -13.72 -22.07
C PRO A 339 19.97 -12.42 -21.96
N PRO A 340 21.05 -12.27 -22.76
CA PRO A 340 21.96 -11.14 -22.64
C PRO A 340 21.32 -9.81 -23.07
N ILE A 341 21.23 -8.87 -22.13
CA ILE A 341 20.87 -7.47 -22.39
C ILE A 341 22.11 -6.76 -22.94
N SER A 342 21.95 -5.96 -24.00
CA SER A 342 23.00 -5.08 -24.52
C SER A 342 23.50 -4.12 -23.43
N GLU A 343 24.78 -3.76 -23.42
CA GLU A 343 25.32 -2.77 -22.48
C GLU A 343 24.71 -1.38 -22.71
N LEU A 344 23.70 -1.04 -21.91
CA LEU A 344 23.10 0.28 -21.82
C LEU A 344 23.68 1.03 -20.62
N SER A 345 23.89 2.35 -20.75
CA SER A 345 24.28 3.22 -19.64
C SER A 345 23.19 4.27 -19.44
N ILE A 346 22.46 4.15 -18.35
CA ILE A 346 21.28 4.96 -18.04
C ILE A 346 21.60 5.79 -16.80
N THR A 347 21.52 7.10 -16.96
CA THR A 347 21.64 8.04 -15.85
C THR A 347 20.28 8.63 -15.54
N LEU A 348 19.84 8.48 -14.29
CA LEU A 348 18.61 9.09 -13.79
C LEU A 348 18.99 10.17 -12.77
N PRO A 349 19.17 11.44 -13.20
CA PRO A 349 19.84 12.45 -12.41
C PRO A 349 19.05 12.90 -11.18
N LYS A 350 17.72 12.78 -11.20
CA LYS A 350 16.82 13.22 -10.14
C LYS A 350 16.27 12.09 -9.28
N LEU A 351 16.63 10.84 -9.58
CA LEU A 351 16.07 9.68 -8.89
C LEU A 351 16.57 9.64 -7.45
N ARG A 352 15.63 9.72 -6.51
CA ARG A 352 15.89 9.72 -5.06
C ARG A 352 15.47 8.41 -4.42
N ARG A 353 14.43 7.76 -4.93
CA ARG A 353 13.89 6.53 -4.36
C ARG A 353 13.78 5.45 -5.42
N LEU A 354 14.44 4.34 -5.17
CA LEU A 354 14.38 3.17 -6.04
C LEU A 354 13.91 1.98 -5.20
N LYS A 355 12.82 1.35 -5.63
CA LYS A 355 12.32 0.11 -5.07
C LYS A 355 12.29 -0.96 -6.15
N ILE A 356 12.97 -2.08 -5.92
CA ILE A 356 12.98 -3.20 -6.85
C ILE A 356 12.61 -4.49 -6.15
N ILE A 357 11.68 -5.23 -6.73
CA ILE A 357 11.32 -6.58 -6.30
C ILE A 357 11.86 -7.53 -7.36
N PHE A 358 12.71 -8.47 -6.95
CA PHE A 358 13.20 -9.54 -7.80
C PHE A 358 12.49 -10.84 -7.41
N ASN A 359 11.73 -11.40 -8.34
CA ASN A 359 11.16 -12.74 -8.20
C ASN A 359 11.86 -13.70 -9.16
N GLY A 360 12.19 -14.91 -8.70
CA GLY A 360 12.82 -15.95 -9.52
C GLY A 360 14.27 -16.20 -9.14
N GLU A 361 15.13 -16.55 -10.10
CA GLU A 361 16.57 -16.87 -9.90
C GLU A 361 17.51 -15.83 -10.55
N LEU A 362 17.05 -14.60 -10.77
CA LEU A 362 17.80 -13.56 -11.49
C LEU A 362 18.90 -12.92 -10.64
N ASP A 363 20.11 -12.75 -11.18
CA ASP A 363 21.14 -11.91 -10.55
C ASP A 363 20.78 -10.42 -10.67
N PRO A 364 20.58 -9.68 -9.56
CA PRO A 364 20.35 -8.24 -9.58
C PRO A 364 21.44 -7.45 -10.31
N SER A 365 22.69 -7.95 -10.33
CA SER A 365 23.81 -7.29 -11.00
C SER A 365 23.54 -7.02 -12.48
N SER A 366 22.77 -7.90 -13.14
CA SER A 366 22.40 -7.81 -14.55
C SER A 366 21.60 -6.55 -14.86
N PHE A 367 20.73 -6.10 -13.95
CA PHE A 367 19.97 -4.88 -14.07
C PHE A 367 20.76 -3.68 -13.55
N MET A 368 21.40 -3.84 -12.38
CA MET A 368 22.03 -2.74 -11.66
C MET A 368 23.20 -2.13 -12.44
N LYS A 369 23.99 -2.93 -13.18
CA LYS A 369 25.15 -2.46 -13.95
C LYS A 369 24.83 -1.35 -14.96
N HIS A 370 23.58 -1.29 -15.42
CA HIS A 370 23.13 -0.30 -16.40
C HIS A 370 22.77 1.05 -15.78
N LEU A 371 22.60 1.13 -14.46
CA LEU A 371 22.08 2.31 -13.78
C LEU A 371 23.18 3.14 -13.13
N THR A 372 23.08 4.46 -13.28
CA THR A 372 23.88 5.48 -12.58
C THR A 372 22.91 6.49 -11.96
N LEU A 373 22.90 6.58 -10.62
CA LEU A 373 21.84 7.21 -9.85
C LEU A 373 22.40 8.25 -8.85
N PRO A 374 22.87 9.41 -9.33
CA PRO A 374 23.68 10.33 -8.54
C PRO A 374 22.97 10.96 -7.33
N CYS A 375 21.63 11.01 -7.33
CA CYS A 375 20.84 11.58 -6.24
C CYS A 375 20.08 10.53 -5.40
N LEU A 376 20.46 9.25 -5.51
CA LEU A 376 19.78 8.18 -4.79
C LEU A 376 19.95 8.33 -3.27
N ALA A 377 18.82 8.47 -2.56
CA ALA A 377 18.79 8.64 -1.10
C ALA A 377 18.12 7.45 -0.39
N SER A 378 17.18 6.76 -1.06
CA SER A 378 16.49 5.60 -0.50
C SER A 378 16.51 4.46 -1.51
N PHE A 379 16.96 3.30 -1.06
CA PHE A 379 16.98 2.09 -1.87
C PHE A 379 16.31 0.94 -1.13
N ASP A 380 15.31 0.35 -1.76
CA ASP A 380 14.55 -0.79 -1.23
C ASP A 380 14.64 -1.95 -2.23
N ILE A 381 15.18 -3.07 -1.80
CA ILE A 381 15.31 -4.26 -2.63
C ILE A 381 14.73 -5.47 -1.92
N HIS A 382 13.81 -6.14 -2.60
CA HIS A 382 13.17 -7.36 -2.14
C HIS A 382 13.56 -8.49 -3.05
N GLN A 383 14.20 -9.51 -2.49
CA GLN A 383 14.70 -10.66 -3.22
C GLN A 383 13.99 -11.92 -2.72
N VAL A 384 13.12 -12.45 -3.58
CA VAL A 384 12.33 -13.65 -3.30
C VAL A 384 13.00 -14.85 -3.98
N PHE A 385 14.26 -15.13 -3.61
CA PHE A 385 15.07 -16.22 -4.20
C PHE A 385 14.83 -17.59 -3.56
N TRP A 386 15.04 -18.65 -4.35
CA TRP A 386 15.19 -20.04 -3.89
C TRP A 386 16.65 -20.55 -3.97
N SER A 387 17.58 -19.86 -4.65
CA SER A 387 18.99 -20.25 -4.80
C SER A 387 19.96 -19.35 -4.02
N SER A 388 21.16 -19.85 -3.69
CA SER A 388 22.14 -19.25 -2.75
C SER A 388 23.39 -18.65 -3.41
N ALA A 389 23.33 -18.16 -4.65
CA ALA A 389 24.56 -17.90 -5.42
C ALA A 389 25.00 -16.43 -5.53
N PHE A 390 24.21 -15.45 -5.09
CA PHE A 390 24.47 -14.05 -5.46
C PHE A 390 25.16 -13.25 -4.35
N ARG A 391 26.33 -12.67 -4.67
CA ARG A 391 27.09 -11.77 -3.79
C ARG A 391 26.46 -10.38 -3.81
N ILE A 392 26.34 -9.71 -2.66
CA ILE A 392 25.83 -8.32 -2.57
C ILE A 392 26.72 -7.25 -3.23
N ARG A 393 27.87 -7.62 -3.81
CA ARG A 393 28.86 -6.67 -4.39
C ARG A 393 28.27 -5.69 -5.41
N TRP A 394 27.22 -6.09 -6.14
CA TRP A 394 26.51 -5.22 -7.08
C TRP A 394 26.00 -3.92 -6.43
N LEU A 395 25.72 -3.94 -5.12
CA LEU A 395 25.26 -2.77 -4.37
C LEU A 395 26.40 -1.77 -4.21
N SER A 396 27.57 -2.23 -3.79
CA SER A 396 28.77 -1.39 -3.73
C SER A 396 29.11 -0.83 -5.12
N ASP A 397 29.07 -1.66 -6.15
CA ASP A 397 29.35 -1.23 -7.53
C ASP A 397 28.36 -0.14 -8.00
N LEU A 398 27.08 -0.25 -7.63
CA LEU A 398 26.06 0.76 -7.92
C LEU A 398 26.35 2.08 -7.19
N LEU A 399 26.64 2.02 -5.89
CA LEU A 399 26.89 3.21 -5.06
C LEU A 399 28.17 3.93 -5.52
N VAL A 400 29.25 3.19 -5.77
CA VAL A 400 30.51 3.74 -6.30
C VAL A 400 30.29 4.38 -7.67
N ARG A 401 29.63 3.67 -8.60
CA ARG A 401 29.36 4.21 -9.95
C ARG A 401 28.46 5.45 -9.90
N SER A 402 27.52 5.48 -8.97
CA SER A 402 26.59 6.60 -8.82
C SER A 402 27.17 7.76 -8.02
N ALA A 403 28.25 7.55 -7.27
CA ALA A 403 28.84 8.53 -6.35
C ALA A 403 27.80 9.18 -5.41
N CYS A 404 26.79 8.42 -5.00
CA CYS A 404 25.68 8.90 -4.16
C CYS A 404 25.89 8.57 -2.67
N GLN A 405 25.18 9.30 -1.81
CA GLN A 405 25.14 9.04 -0.37
C GLN A 405 23.76 8.49 -0.02
N LEU A 406 23.71 7.21 0.35
CA LEU A 406 22.46 6.53 0.64
C LEU A 406 22.03 6.77 2.09
N ASP A 407 20.87 7.39 2.29
CA ASP A 407 20.31 7.64 3.63
C ASP A 407 19.55 6.41 4.16
N LYS A 408 18.82 5.73 3.29
CA LYS A 408 17.93 4.62 3.67
C LYS A 408 18.20 3.39 2.82
N LEU A 409 18.44 2.26 3.48
CA LEU A 409 18.58 0.96 2.84
C LEU A 409 17.59 -0.02 3.44
N SER A 410 16.75 -0.61 2.58
CA SER A 410 15.89 -1.74 2.92
C SER A 410 16.29 -2.92 2.05
N LEU A 411 16.75 -4.01 2.69
CA LEU A 411 17.25 -5.20 2.03
C LEU A 411 16.54 -6.43 2.60
N ILE A 412 15.64 -7.00 1.80
CA ILE A 412 15.02 -8.28 2.10
C ILE A 412 15.64 -9.33 1.21
N ASP A 413 16.58 -10.09 1.77
CA ASP A 413 17.22 -11.22 1.11
C ASP A 413 17.41 -12.34 2.14
N LEU A 414 16.68 -13.44 1.92
CA LEU A 414 16.67 -14.60 2.82
C LEU A 414 17.91 -15.49 2.70
N ARG A 415 18.77 -15.25 1.71
CA ARG A 415 19.97 -16.03 1.40
C ARG A 415 21.27 -15.25 1.59
N LEU A 416 21.19 -13.94 1.81
CA LEU A 416 22.33 -13.10 2.14
C LEU A 416 23.17 -13.70 3.28
N GLU A 417 24.44 -13.95 3.01
CA GLU A 417 25.37 -14.43 4.02
C GLU A 417 25.77 -13.30 4.98
N GLU A 418 25.93 -13.64 6.27
CA GLU A 418 26.25 -12.65 7.30
C GLU A 418 27.60 -11.97 7.02
N ASP A 419 28.63 -12.72 6.62
CA ASP A 419 29.95 -12.15 6.37
C ASP A 419 29.93 -11.17 5.18
N GLU A 420 29.20 -11.47 4.10
CA GLU A 420 29.03 -10.54 2.96
C GLU A 420 28.35 -9.24 3.36
N PHE A 421 27.35 -9.36 4.23
CA PHE A 421 26.62 -8.23 4.74
C PHE A 421 27.52 -7.35 5.64
N LEU A 422 28.29 -7.96 6.53
CA LEU A 422 29.24 -7.26 7.40
C LEU A 422 30.37 -6.59 6.59
N ASP A 423 30.84 -7.23 5.52
CA ASP A 423 31.79 -6.66 4.58
C ASP A 423 31.21 -5.40 3.91
N PHE A 424 29.96 -5.45 3.46
CA PHE A 424 29.26 -4.29 2.92
C PHE A 424 29.12 -3.18 3.96
N LEU A 425 28.71 -3.47 5.19
CA LEU A 425 28.59 -2.45 6.23
C LEU A 425 29.93 -1.77 6.58
N SER A 426 31.03 -2.50 6.44
CA SER A 426 32.38 -1.98 6.68
C SER A 426 32.88 -1.10 5.53
N SER A 427 32.16 -1.05 4.40
CA SER A 427 32.53 -0.25 3.24
C SER A 427 32.29 1.26 3.47
N PRO A 428 33.06 2.15 2.83
CA PRO A 428 32.85 3.60 2.90
C PRO A 428 31.46 4.05 2.46
N GLU A 429 30.87 3.35 1.49
CA GLU A 429 29.59 3.70 0.89
C GLU A 429 28.43 3.50 1.88
N ALA A 430 28.51 2.48 2.73
CA ALA A 430 27.49 2.18 3.74
C ALA A 430 27.47 3.18 4.92
N GLN A 431 28.56 3.93 5.15
CA GLN A 431 28.72 4.80 6.33
C GLN A 431 27.72 5.96 6.41
N HIS A 432 27.10 6.32 5.28
CA HIS A 432 26.11 7.40 5.21
C HIS A 432 24.69 6.93 5.56
N VAL A 433 24.46 5.62 5.68
CA VAL A 433 23.13 5.05 5.95
C VAL A 433 22.64 5.44 7.35
N VAL A 434 21.47 6.07 7.38
CA VAL A 434 20.76 6.56 8.57
C VAL A 434 19.67 5.59 9.00
N GLU A 435 18.98 4.97 8.04
CA GLU A 435 17.92 3.99 8.29
C GLU A 435 18.24 2.69 7.57
N LEU A 436 18.35 1.60 8.33
CA LEU A 436 18.67 0.29 7.80
C LEU A 436 17.59 -0.70 8.20
N ARG A 437 16.92 -1.31 7.21
CA ARG A 437 15.97 -2.40 7.41
C ARG A 437 16.47 -3.63 6.70
N ILE A 438 16.68 -4.70 7.44
CA ILE A 438 17.19 -5.94 6.86
C ILE A 438 16.32 -7.09 7.31
N ARG A 439 16.08 -8.00 6.39
CA ARG A 439 15.43 -9.27 6.67
C ARG A 439 16.17 -10.40 5.95
N GLY A 440 16.94 -11.17 6.73
CA GLY A 440 17.62 -12.38 6.28
C GLY A 440 17.41 -13.56 7.25
N ARG A 441 17.75 -14.78 6.83
CA ARG A 441 17.57 -16.00 7.65
C ARG A 441 18.76 -16.33 8.55
N THR A 442 19.91 -15.73 8.28
CA THR A 442 21.24 -16.23 8.66
C THR A 442 22.00 -15.30 9.61
N PHE A 443 21.38 -14.22 10.08
CA PHE A 443 22.03 -13.31 11.02
C PHE A 443 22.16 -13.95 12.40
N THR A 444 23.39 -13.95 12.92
CA THR A 444 23.71 -14.46 14.25
C THR A 444 23.92 -13.29 15.22
N ASP A 445 24.31 -13.61 16.46
CA ASP A 445 24.68 -12.60 17.45
C ASP A 445 25.86 -11.72 16.97
N ARG A 446 26.67 -12.16 15.98
CA ARG A 446 27.75 -11.37 15.39
C ARG A 446 27.23 -10.10 14.72
N ALA A 447 26.17 -10.19 13.91
CA ALA A 447 25.53 -9.01 13.34
C ALA A 447 24.95 -8.10 14.42
N ALA A 448 24.35 -8.66 15.47
CA ALA A 448 23.86 -7.86 16.59
C ALA A 448 24.99 -7.12 17.31
N GLU A 449 26.12 -7.81 17.58
CA GLU A 449 27.33 -7.22 18.15
C GLU A 449 27.89 -6.10 17.27
N PHE A 450 27.82 -6.24 15.94
CA PHE A 450 28.26 -5.21 14.99
C PHE A 450 27.49 -3.90 15.12
N PHE A 451 26.19 -3.97 15.46
CA PHE A 451 25.35 -2.80 15.72
C PHE A 451 25.42 -2.32 17.19
N THR A 452 26.01 -3.09 18.10
CA THR A 452 26.11 -2.70 19.51
C THR A 452 27.25 -1.71 19.74
N LEU A 453 26.95 -0.65 20.51
CA LEU A 453 27.95 0.29 21.00
C LEU A 453 28.98 -0.43 21.88
N LYS A 454 30.25 -0.41 21.48
CA LYS A 454 31.34 -0.95 22.31
C LYS A 454 31.56 -0.06 23.53
N LYS A 455 31.86 -0.68 24.68
CA LYS A 455 32.12 -0.02 25.98
C LYS A 455 33.22 1.05 25.94
N ASP A 456 34.06 1.04 24.91
CA ASP A 456 35.16 2.00 24.73
C ASP A 456 34.74 3.31 24.03
N GLY A 457 33.44 3.54 23.80
CA GLY A 457 32.92 4.78 23.23
C GLY A 457 33.19 4.98 21.73
N LYS A 458 33.72 3.96 21.04
CA LYS A 458 33.79 3.96 19.56
C LYS A 458 32.38 3.85 19.00
N ALA A 459 32.03 4.79 18.11
CA ALA A 459 30.75 4.85 17.44
C ALA A 459 30.40 3.50 16.77
N PRO A 460 29.11 3.17 16.63
CA PRO A 460 28.71 2.05 15.77
C PRO A 460 29.40 2.18 14.41
N PHE A 461 29.70 1.04 13.76
CA PHE A 461 30.27 1.00 12.40
C PHE A 461 29.43 1.74 11.35
N LEU A 462 28.24 2.23 11.71
CA LEU A 462 27.43 3.17 10.97
C LEU A 462 27.19 4.40 11.85
N PRO A 463 27.98 5.48 11.71
CA PRO A 463 27.99 6.60 12.65
C PRO A 463 26.68 7.40 12.67
N ASN A 464 25.87 7.29 11.62
CA ASN A 464 24.63 8.06 11.44
C ASN A 464 23.34 7.23 11.66
N LEU A 465 23.47 5.94 12.02
CA LEU A 465 22.32 5.06 12.15
C LEU A 465 21.40 5.51 13.30
N ARG A 466 20.11 5.71 13.00
CA ARG A 466 19.08 6.02 13.99
C ARG A 466 18.41 4.72 14.43
N PHE A 467 18.39 4.48 15.74
CA PHE A 467 17.72 3.33 16.37
C PHE A 467 16.24 3.59 16.65
#